data_AF-A0A7X2SUU7-F1
#
_entry.id   AF-A0A7X2SUU7-F1
#
_cell.length_a   1.000
_cell.length_b   1.000
_cell.length_c   1.000
_cell.angle_alpha   90.00
_cell.angle_beta   90.00
_cell.angle_gamma   90.00
#
_symmetry.space_group_name_H-M   'P 1'
#
loop_
_entity.id
_entity.type
_entity.pdbx_description
1 polymer ?
#
loop_
_entity_poly.entity_id
_entity_poly.type
_entity_poly.pdbx_seq_one_letter_code
_entity_poly.pdbx_strand_id
1 'polypeptide(L)'
;PWLAGRTLVPESTLNGPEAMLQQLGTRPLGRYLFSSSTLTRDFIEPGQVEGLWGRRSRLRLSGKPLLLTELFLPASPLYRDLV
;
A
#
# COMPACT_ATOMS: atom_id res chain seq x y z
N PRO A 1 1.45 17.18 -2.66
CA PRO A 1 1.42 15.75 -2.23
C PRO A 1 1.05 14.88 -3.44
N TRP A 2 1.64 13.69 -3.61
CA TRP A 2 1.42 12.85 -4.82
C TRP A 2 0.53 11.63 -4.57
N LEU A 3 0.48 11.11 -3.35
CA LEU A 3 -0.16 9.85 -3.03
C LEU A 3 -0.80 9.94 -1.65
N ALA A 4 -2.05 9.49 -1.54
CA ALA A 4 -2.66 9.18 -0.25
C ALA A 4 -2.74 7.65 -0.12
N GLY A 5 -2.23 7.12 0.98
CA GLY A 5 -2.21 5.68 1.25
C GLY A 5 -3.01 5.33 2.50
N ARG A 6 -3.81 4.27 2.43
CA ARG A 6 -4.48 3.65 3.59
C ARG A 6 -4.13 2.18 3.63
N THR A 7 -3.66 1.72 4.78
CA THR A 7 -3.36 0.30 5.01
C THR A 7 -4.25 -0.25 6.10
N LEU A 8 -4.85 -1.41 5.85
CA LEU A 8 -5.56 -2.19 6.86
C LEU A 8 -4.76 -3.47 7.10
N VAL A 9 -4.38 -3.68 8.36
CA VAL A 9 -3.60 -4.85 8.77
C VAL A 9 -4.45 -5.65 9.76
N PRO A 10 -4.84 -6.91 9.43
CA PRO A 10 -5.48 -7.80 10.38
C PRO A 10 -4.59 -8.00 11.61
N GLU A 11 -5.18 -8.11 12.79
CA GLU A 11 -4.44 -8.38 14.02
C GLU A 11 -3.64 -9.69 13.94
N SER A 12 -4.18 -10.70 13.25
CA SER A 12 -3.50 -11.96 12.94
C SER A 12 -2.22 -11.80 12.10
N THR A 13 -2.01 -10.64 11.47
CA THR A 13 -0.79 -10.29 10.73
C THR A 13 0.24 -9.60 11.64
N LEU A 14 -0.16 -9.07 12.80
CA LEU A 14 0.68 -8.27 13.70
C LEU A 14 1.41 -9.11 14.75
N ASN A 15 2.07 -10.18 14.32
CA ASN A 15 2.87 -11.05 15.19
C ASN A 15 4.21 -11.40 14.52
N GLY A 16 5.19 -11.78 15.33
CA GLY A 16 6.55 -12.04 14.85
C GLY A 16 7.18 -10.77 14.23
N PRO A 17 7.98 -10.89 13.15
CA PRO A 17 8.62 -9.75 12.50
C PRO A 17 7.64 -8.66 12.03
N GLU A 18 6.41 -9.05 11.67
CA GLU A 18 5.38 -8.13 11.16
C GLU A 18 4.72 -7.26 12.24
N ALA A 19 4.97 -7.49 13.53
CA ALA A 19 4.56 -6.57 14.60
C ALA A 19 5.13 -5.15 14.43
N MET A 20 6.27 -5.02 13.74
CA MET A 20 6.89 -3.75 13.36
C MET A 20 5.95 -2.84 12.54
N LEU A 21 4.94 -3.39 11.85
CA LEU A 21 3.95 -2.62 11.10
C LEU A 21 3.17 -1.63 12.00
N GLN A 22 3.03 -1.91 13.31
CA GLN A 22 2.42 -0.98 14.26
C GLN A 22 3.33 0.21 14.60
N GLN A 23 4.65 0.07 14.38
CA GLN A 23 5.67 1.03 14.80
C GLN A 23 6.28 1.81 13.64
N LEU A 24 5.62 1.82 12.47
CA LEU A 24 6.13 2.51 11.27
C LEU A 24 6.33 4.01 11.51
N GLY A 25 5.43 4.66 12.27
CA GLY A 25 5.49 6.10 12.49
C GLY A 25 5.53 6.87 11.16
N THR A 26 6.59 7.63 10.93
CA THR A 26 6.83 8.37 9.68
C THR A 26 7.61 7.58 8.62
N ARG A 27 8.01 6.35 8.91
CA ARG A 27 8.72 5.49 7.94
C ARG A 27 7.73 5.00 6.88
N PRO A 28 8.03 5.17 5.59
CA PRO A 28 7.14 4.70 4.53
C PRO A 28 6.98 3.18 4.59
N LEU A 29 5.73 2.71 4.57
CA LEU A 29 5.38 1.28 4.58
C LEU A 29 6.14 0.49 3.51
N GLY A 30 6.25 1.05 2.30
CA GLY A 30 6.95 0.42 1.18
C GLY A 30 8.40 0.03 1.50
N ARG A 31 9.11 0.80 2.34
CA ARG A 31 10.48 0.47 2.75
C ARG A 31 10.55 -0.88 3.46
N TYR A 32 9.54 -1.20 4.27
CA TYR A 32 9.43 -2.48 4.97
C TYR A 32 8.91 -3.59 4.04
N LEU A 33 7.89 -3.28 3.23
CA LEU A 33 7.33 -4.25 2.28
C LEU A 33 8.39 -4.77 1.29
N PHE A 34 9.23 -3.88 0.77
CA PHE A 34 10.21 -4.22 -0.27
C PHE A 34 11.60 -4.61 0.27
N SER A 35 11.82 -4.54 1.59
CA SER A 35 13.03 -5.10 2.22
C SER A 35 12.91 -6.60 2.51
N SER A 36 11.70 -7.15 2.51
CA SER A 36 11.46 -8.58 2.71
C SER A 36 11.35 -9.30 1.37
N SER A 37 12.12 -10.38 1.18
CA SER A 37 12.02 -11.26 0.01
C SER A 37 10.74 -12.10 -0.04
N THR A 38 9.89 -12.04 1.01
CA THR A 38 8.67 -12.86 1.14
C THR A 38 7.38 -12.14 0.71
N LEU A 39 7.47 -10.92 0.19
CA LEU A 39 6.31 -10.15 -0.25
C LEU A 39 5.67 -10.82 -1.48
N THR A 40 4.39 -11.18 -1.35
CA THR A 40 3.56 -11.62 -2.47
C THR A 40 2.31 -10.74 -2.57
N ARG A 41 1.63 -10.81 -3.72
CA ARG A 41 0.43 -10.02 -4.00
C ARG A 41 -0.65 -10.93 -4.56
N ASP A 42 -1.80 -10.96 -3.90
CA ASP A 42 -2.94 -11.77 -4.33
C ASP A 42 -3.65 -11.10 -5.52
N PHE A 43 -3.87 -9.79 -5.43
CA PHE A 43 -4.50 -9.02 -6.50
C PHE A 43 -4.06 -7.56 -6.47
N ILE A 44 -4.28 -6.90 -7.60
CA ILE A 44 -4.27 -5.45 -7.76
C ILE A 44 -5.49 -5.06 -8.59
N GLU A 45 -6.32 -4.20 -8.03
CA GLU A 45 -7.54 -3.70 -8.67
C GLU A 45 -7.38 -2.19 -8.85
N PRO A 46 -7.31 -1.69 -10.10
CA PRO A 46 -7.41 -0.27 -10.36
C PRO A 46 -8.85 0.22 -10.13
N GLY A 47 -8.98 1.49 -9.77
CA GLY A 47 -10.27 2.17 -9.66
C GLY A 47 -10.11 3.66 -9.91
N GLN A 48 -11.24 4.35 -10.05
CA GLN A 48 -11.25 5.80 -10.23
C GLN A 48 -12.35 6.42 -9.39
N VAL A 49 -12.09 7.59 -8.82
CA VAL A 49 -13.05 8.39 -8.05
C VAL A 49 -12.81 9.85 -8.39
N GLU A 50 -13.85 10.57 -8.81
CA GLU A 50 -13.76 12.01 -9.15
C GLU A 50 -12.61 12.33 -10.13
N GLY A 51 -12.40 11.47 -11.13
CA GLY A 51 -11.32 11.62 -12.12
C GLY A 51 -9.93 11.21 -11.62
N LEU A 52 -9.76 10.93 -10.32
CA LEU A 52 -8.51 10.47 -9.73
C LEU A 52 -8.39 8.95 -9.79
N TRP A 53 -7.27 8.47 -10.30
CA TRP A 53 -6.87 7.08 -10.25
C TRP A 53 -6.52 6.65 -8.83
N GLY A 54 -6.96 5.47 -8.48
CA GLY A 54 -6.53 4.75 -7.30
C GLY A 54 -6.35 3.27 -7.60
N ARG A 55 -5.84 2.55 -6.60
CA ARG A 55 -5.72 1.10 -6.65
C ARG A 55 -5.88 0.48 -5.27
N ARG A 56 -6.34 -0.76 -5.26
CA ARG A 56 -6.43 -1.60 -4.07
C ARG A 56 -5.66 -2.90 -4.30
N SER A 57 -4.80 -3.27 -3.37
CA SER A 57 -4.03 -4.51 -3.43
C SER A 57 -4.11 -5.27 -2.12
N ARG A 58 -4.36 -6.58 -2.18
CA ARG A 58 -4.10 -7.47 -1.03
C ARG A 58 -2.69 -8.02 -1.16
N LEU A 59 -1.83 -7.59 -0.25
CA LEU A 59 -0.44 -8.05 -0.15
C LEU A 59 -0.34 -9.12 0.93
N ARG A 60 0.71 -9.94 0.84
CA ARG A 60 1.06 -10.90 1.89
C ARG A 60 2.53 -10.77 2.26
N LEU A 61 2.78 -10.65 3.56
CA LEU A 61 4.11 -10.70 4.14
C LEU A 61 4.25 -12.03 4.87
N SER A 62 5.17 -12.88 4.41
CA SER A 62 5.35 -14.22 5.00
C SER A 62 4.02 -15.00 5.06
N GLY A 63 3.19 -14.85 4.02
CA GLY A 63 1.84 -15.45 3.92
C GLY A 63 0.72 -14.67 4.62
N LYS A 64 1.04 -13.71 5.49
CA LYS A 64 0.07 -12.95 6.30
C LYS A 64 -0.50 -11.76 5.53
N PRO A 65 -1.84 -11.63 5.38
CA PRO A 65 -2.44 -10.64 4.51
C PRO A 65 -2.43 -9.23 5.10
N LEU A 66 -2.36 -8.22 4.23
CA LEU A 66 -2.72 -6.84 4.52
C LEU A 66 -3.35 -6.19 3.28
N LEU A 67 -4.21 -5.19 3.48
CA LEU A 67 -4.85 -4.46 2.39
C LEU A 67 -4.22 -3.08 2.27
N LEU A 68 -3.70 -2.76 1.08
CA LEU A 68 -3.17 -1.45 0.74
C LEU A 68 -4.08 -0.79 -0.29
N THR A 69 -4.55 0.41 0.01
CA THR A 69 -5.27 1.27 -0.93
C THR A 69 -4.50 2.56 -1.13
N GLU A 70 -4.33 2.95 -2.38
CA GLU A 70 -3.56 4.12 -2.77
C GLU A 70 -4.38 4.97 -3.75
N LEU A 71 -4.44 6.28 -3.51
CA LEU A 71 -5.06 7.27 -4.38
C LEU A 71 -3.97 8.22 -4.91
N PHE A 72 -3.86 8.34 -6.23
CA PHE A 72 -2.93 9.24 -6.88
C PHE A 72 -3.55 10.64 -6.95
N LEU A 73 -2.91 11.60 -6.28
CA LEU A 73 -3.40 12.98 -6.14
C LEU A 73 -3.03 13.83 -7.37
N PRO A 74 -3.70 14.97 -7.63
CA PRO A 74 -3.50 15.76 -8.86
C PRO A 74 -2.05 16.12 -9.20
N ALA A 75 -1.20 16.37 -8.20
CA ALA A 75 0.20 16.70 -8.43
C ALA A 75 1.09 15.49 -8.78
N SER A 76 0.55 14.27 -8.74
CA SER A 76 1.22 13.02 -9.14
C SER A 76 1.65 13.08 -10.60
N PRO A 77 2.81 12.50 -10.97
CA PRO A 77 3.23 12.39 -12.36
C PRO A 77 2.26 11.61 -13.25
N LEU A 78 1.35 10.82 -12.66
CA LEU A 78 0.34 10.05 -13.40
C LEU A 78 -0.56 10.91 -14.30
N TYR A 79 -0.71 12.20 -13.98
CA TYR A 79 -1.57 13.13 -14.73
C TYR A 79 -0.77 14.14 -15.58
N ARG A 80 0.56 14.07 -15.61
CA ARG A 80 1.40 15.08 -16.30
C ARG A 80 1.28 15.05 -17.83
N ASP A 81 0.85 13.93 -18.39
CA ASP A 81 0.66 13.77 -19.85
C ASP A 81 -0.83 13.89 -20.27
N LEU A 82 -1.71 14.27 -19.33
CA LEU A 82 -3.15 14.48 -19.57
C LEU A 82 -3.53 15.97 -19.62
N VAL A 83 -2.53 16.87 -19.63
CA VAL A 83 -2.68 18.33 -19.78
C VAL A 83 -1.90 18.79 -20.99
#